data_AF-A0A212RLS7-F1
#
_entry.id   AF-A0A212RLS7-F1
#
_cell.length_a   1.000
_cell.length_b   1.000
_cell.length_c   1.000
_cell.angle_alpha   90.00
_cell.angle_beta   90.00
_cell.angle_gamma   90.00
#
_symmetry.space_group_name_H-M   'P 1'
#
loop_
_entity.id
_entity.type
_entity.pdbx_description
1 polymer ?
#
loop_
_entity_poly.entity_id
_entity_poly.type
_entity_poly.pdbx_seq_one_letter_code
_entity_poly.pdbx_strand_id
1 'polypeptide(L)'
;MELIEGELVTMSPIGSRHAATVARLTALLFPIRGRGILWVQNPIRLGAHSEPQPDVALLRYRPDFYASAHPGPEDVLLVVEVAETSADYDRSV
;
A
#
# COMPACT_ATOMS: atom_id res chain seq x y z
N MET A 1 -3.02 -2.84 -11.43
CA MET A 1 -3.56 -4.20 -11.32
C MET A 1 -2.92 -4.82 -10.10
N GLU A 2 -3.68 -5.60 -9.34
CA GLU A 2 -3.24 -6.29 -8.12
C GLU A 2 -3.57 -7.77 -8.22
N LEU A 3 -2.89 -8.60 -7.45
CA LEU A 3 -3.22 -10.02 -7.29
C LEU A 3 -3.89 -10.21 -5.94
N ILE A 4 -5.15 -10.66 -5.89
CA ILE A 4 -5.89 -10.90 -4.64
C ILE A 4 -6.48 -12.31 -4.71
N GLU A 5 -6.08 -13.18 -3.79
CA GLU A 5 -6.55 -14.58 -3.73
C GLU A 5 -6.46 -15.34 -5.08
N GLY A 6 -5.45 -15.02 -5.89
CA GLY A 6 -5.24 -15.62 -7.21
C GLY A 6 -5.96 -14.91 -8.37
N GLU A 7 -6.73 -13.85 -8.10
CA GLU A 7 -7.45 -13.06 -9.09
C GLU A 7 -6.75 -11.74 -9.41
N LEU A 8 -6.78 -11.33 -10.68
CA LEU A 8 -6.24 -10.04 -11.11
C LEU A 8 -7.31 -8.95 -11.01
N VAL A 9 -7.13 -8.03 -10.07
CA VAL A 9 -8.03 -6.89 -9.85
C VAL A 9 -7.49 -5.65 -10.57
N THR A 10 -8.34 -4.95 -11.32
CA THR A 10 -7.97 -3.69 -11.98
C THR A 10 -8.24 -2.52 -11.07
N MET A 11 -7.21 -1.71 -10.78
CA MET A 11 -7.38 -0.48 -10.00
C MET A 11 -8.11 0.58 -10.83
N SER A 12 -9.07 1.27 -10.21
CA SER A 12 -9.75 2.42 -10.82
C SER A 12 -8.76 3.57 -11.04
N PRO A 13 -8.98 4.44 -12.03
CA PRO A 13 -8.14 5.63 -12.23
C PRO A 13 -8.10 6.48 -10.96
N ILE A 14 -6.90 6.89 -10.55
CA ILE A 14 -6.71 7.74 -9.38
C ILE A 14 -7.25 9.15 -9.69
N GLY A 15 -8.29 9.55 -8.98
CA GLY A 15 -8.81 10.91 -8.99
C GLY A 15 -7.85 11.90 -8.33
N SER A 16 -8.01 13.20 -8.63
CA SER A 16 -7.16 14.25 -8.09
C SER A 16 -7.26 14.39 -6.56
N ARG A 17 -8.41 14.02 -5.97
CA ARG A 17 -8.63 14.07 -4.51
C ARG A 17 -7.90 12.94 -3.79
N HIS A 18 -7.94 11.74 -4.35
CA HIS A 18 -7.17 10.60 -3.88
C HIS A 18 -5.68 10.91 -3.94
N ALA A 19 -5.17 11.34 -5.10
CA ALA A 19 -3.75 11.67 -5.27
C ALA A 19 -3.29 12.73 -4.26
N ALA A 20 -4.09 13.78 -4.05
CA ALA A 20 -3.79 14.81 -3.06
C ALA A 20 -3.76 14.27 -1.62
N THR A 21 -4.64 13.33 -1.30
CA THR A 21 -4.69 12.69 0.03
C THR A 21 -3.45 11.81 0.26
N VAL A 22 -3.10 10.95 -0.69
CA VAL A 22 -1.89 10.12 -0.64
C VAL A 22 -0.62 10.98 -0.50
N ALA A 23 -0.53 12.08 -1.28
CA ALA A 23 0.59 13.01 -1.19
C ALA A 23 0.69 13.68 0.20
N ARG A 24 -0.44 14.09 0.80
CA ARG A 24 -0.48 14.68 2.14
C ARG A 24 -0.10 13.67 3.22
N LEU A 25 -0.58 12.44 3.13
CA LEU A 25 -0.21 11.34 4.05
C LEU A 25 1.30 11.07 3.97
N THR A 26 1.84 10.99 2.75
CA THR A 26 3.28 10.80 2.52
C THR A 26 4.10 11.92 3.17
N ALA A 27 3.71 13.18 2.99
CA ALA A 27 4.38 14.32 3.60
C ALA A 27 4.30 14.30 5.14
N LEU A 28 3.14 13.94 5.69
CA LEU A 28 2.92 13.83 7.13
C LEU A 28 3.79 12.75 7.78
N LEU A 29 3.96 11.61 7.09
CA LEU A 29 4.67 10.44 7.60
C LEU A 29 6.17 10.46 7.27
N PHE A 30 6.63 11.36 6.41
CA PHE A 30 8.04 11.51 6.02
C PHE A 30 9.03 11.58 7.19
N PRO A 31 8.72 12.19 8.37
CA PRO A 31 9.62 12.20 9.52
C PRO A 31 9.98 10.82 10.09
N ILE A 32 9.29 9.74 9.69
CA ILE A 32 9.60 8.35 10.09
C ILE A 32 10.86 7.81 9.38
N ARG A 33 11.39 8.53 8.38
CA ARG A 33 12.60 8.14 7.64
C ARG A 33 13.73 7.67 8.57
N GLY A 34 14.29 6.50 8.28
CA GLY A 34 15.37 5.89 9.07
C GLY A 34 14.89 5.07 10.28
N ARG A 35 13.60 5.14 10.63
CA ARG A 35 12.94 4.27 11.62
C ARG A 35 11.99 3.26 10.97
N GLY A 36 11.62 3.50 9.72
CA GLY A 36 10.82 2.63 8.87
C GLY A 36 10.95 3.05 7.41
N ILE A 37 10.27 2.33 6.52
CA ILE A 37 10.19 2.63 5.09
C ILE A 37 8.74 2.98 4.75
N LEU A 38 8.56 4.16 4.15
CA LEU A 38 7.29 4.58 3.56
C LEU A 38 7.19 3.92 2.17
N TRP A 39 6.19 3.06 2.00
CA TRP A 39 5.99 2.21 0.83
C TRP A 39 4.66 2.59 0.16
N VAL A 40 4.72 3.63 -0.66
CA VAL A 40 3.55 4.30 -1.26
C VAL A 40 3.24 3.66 -2.59
N GLN A 41 2.02 3.14 -2.79
CA GLN A 41 1.57 2.54 -4.06
C GLN A 41 2.52 1.46 -4.60
N ASN A 42 3.05 0.64 -3.70
CA ASN A 42 3.96 -0.46 -4.04
C ASN A 42 3.42 -1.77 -3.43
N PRO A 43 3.70 -2.92 -4.07
CA PRO A 43 3.14 -4.21 -3.65
C PRO A 43 3.67 -4.66 -2.28
N ILE A 44 2.81 -5.30 -1.51
CA ILE A 44 3.14 -6.11 -0.34
C ILE A 44 2.67 -7.55 -0.61
N ARG A 45 3.34 -8.57 -0.09
CA ARG A 45 2.95 -9.97 -0.30
C ARG A 45 2.27 -10.51 0.96
N LEU A 46 0.97 -10.82 0.89
CA LEU A 46 0.20 -11.38 2.01
C LEU A 46 0.06 -12.91 1.97
N GLY A 47 0.53 -13.54 0.89
CA GLY A 47 0.56 -14.99 0.73
C GLY A 47 1.10 -15.40 -0.63
N ALA A 48 0.98 -16.68 -0.99
CA ALA A 48 1.42 -17.18 -2.29
C ALA A 48 0.58 -16.64 -3.47
N HIS A 49 -0.62 -16.14 -3.18
CA HIS A 49 -1.62 -15.74 -4.17
C HIS A 49 -2.19 -14.35 -3.90
N SER A 50 -1.55 -13.55 -3.05
CA SER A 50 -2.05 -12.22 -2.69
C SER A 50 -0.90 -11.22 -2.61
N GLU A 51 -0.91 -10.25 -3.53
CA GLU A 51 0.04 -9.14 -3.66
C GLU A 51 -0.71 -7.81 -3.88
N PRO A 52 -1.43 -7.29 -2.86
CA PRO A 52 -2.07 -5.98 -2.93
C PRO A 52 -1.06 -4.83 -3.04
N GLN A 53 -1.49 -3.70 -3.60
CA GLN A 53 -0.71 -2.46 -3.75
C GLN A 53 -1.37 -1.33 -2.95
N PRO A 54 -1.17 -1.30 -1.62
CA PRO A 54 -1.79 -0.30 -0.78
C PRO A 54 -1.38 1.12 -1.16
N ASP A 55 -2.27 2.08 -0.94
CA ASP A 55 -1.98 3.49 -1.20
C ASP A 55 -0.77 3.98 -0.39
N VAL A 56 -0.75 3.66 0.90
CA VAL A 56 0.39 3.91 1.78
C VAL A 56 0.58 2.74 2.74
N ALA A 57 1.77 2.14 2.73
CA ALA A 57 2.23 1.25 3.79
C ALA A 57 3.44 1.83 4.54
N LEU A 58 3.53 1.51 5.83
CA LEU A 58 4.75 1.70 6.62
C LEU A 58 5.35 0.33 6.89
N LEU A 59 6.61 0.15 6.52
CA LEU A 59 7.34 -1.09 6.71
C LEU A 59 8.41 -0.95 7.80
N ARG A 60 8.78 -2.09 8.39
CA ARG A 60 10.03 -2.22 9.14
C ARG A 60 11.20 -1.76 8.26
N TYR A 61 12.16 -1.10 8.88
CA TYR A 61 13.34 -0.66 8.14
C TYR A 61 14.18 -1.86 7.70
N ARG A 62 14.51 -1.91 6.41
CA ARG A 62 15.46 -2.88 5.82
C ARG A 62 16.45 -2.12 4.93
N PRO A 63 17.77 -2.30 5.10
CA PRO A 63 18.77 -1.49 4.37
C PRO A 63 18.69 -1.58 2.85
N ASP A 64 18.22 -2.70 2.30
CA ASP A 64 18.06 -2.94 0.86
C ASP A 64 16.67 -2.54 0.33
N PHE A 65 15.82 -1.92 1.16
CA PHE A 65 14.49 -1.44 0.76
C PHE A 65 13.64 -2.52 0.08
N TYR A 66 13.69 -3.75 0.58
CA TYR A 66 12.90 -4.86 0.01
C TYR A 66 13.27 -5.24 -1.43
N ALA A 67 14.48 -4.88 -1.91
CA ALA A 67 14.92 -5.17 -3.28
C ALA A 67 15.02 -6.67 -3.60
N SER A 68 15.32 -7.51 -2.61
CA SER A 68 15.44 -8.97 -2.81
C SER A 68 14.10 -9.71 -2.79
N ALA A 69 13.04 -9.13 -2.18
CA ALA A 69 11.69 -9.68 -2.14
C ALA A 69 10.71 -8.64 -1.59
N HIS A 70 9.47 -8.64 -2.10
CA HIS A 70 8.38 -7.83 -1.56
C HIS A 70 8.19 -8.08 -0.06
N PRO A 71 7.84 -7.04 0.72
CA PRO A 71 7.61 -7.15 2.16
C PRO A 71 6.47 -8.14 2.46
N GLY A 72 6.68 -8.99 3.46
CA GLY A 72 5.68 -9.93 3.97
C GLY A 72 4.79 -9.31 5.06
N PRO A 73 3.79 -10.05 5.59
CA PRO A 73 2.92 -9.55 6.64
C PRO A 73 3.67 -9.09 7.90
N GLU A 74 4.77 -9.75 8.25
CA GLU A 74 5.60 -9.42 9.42
C GLU A 74 6.38 -8.11 9.28
N ASP A 75 6.60 -7.67 8.05
CA ASP A 75 7.32 -6.46 7.68
C ASP A 75 6.41 -5.23 7.72
N VAL A 76 5.11 -5.40 7.58
CA VAL A 76 4.12 -4.32 7.48
C VAL A 76 3.71 -3.85 8.88
N LEU A 77 3.94 -2.58 9.17
CA LEU A 77 3.62 -1.93 10.45
C LEU A 77 2.29 -1.16 10.39
N LEU A 78 1.92 -0.66 9.21
CA LEU A 78 0.68 0.08 8.96
C LEU A 78 0.32 -0.04 7.48
N VAL A 79 -0.97 -0.14 7.18
CA VAL A 79 -1.55 0.03 5.84
C VAL A 79 -2.63 1.11 5.93
N VAL A 80 -2.70 1.96 4.91
CA VAL A 80 -3.73 2.99 4.75
C VAL A 80 -4.23 2.94 3.31
N GLU A 81 -5.54 2.81 3.15
CA GLU A 81 -6.24 2.93 1.86
C GLU A 81 -7.09 4.21 1.82
N VAL A 82 -7.13 4.87 0.66
CA VAL A 82 -7.81 6.13 0.41
C VAL A 82 -8.96 5.91 -0.58
N ALA A 83 -10.17 5.77 -0.06
CA ALA A 83 -11.37 5.65 -0.90
C ALA A 83 -11.96 7.03 -1.29
N GLU A 84 -12.30 7.24 -2.57
CA GLU A 84 -13.03 8.44 -3.06
C GLU A 84 -14.56 8.34 -2.95
N THR A 85 -15.09 7.11 -2.91
CA THR A 85 -16.51 6.79 -2.71
C THR A 85 -16.65 5.84 -1.53
N SER A 86 -17.77 5.93 -0.80
CA SER A 86 -18.04 5.23 0.47
C SER A 86 -17.52 3.78 0.49
N ALA A 87 -16.87 3.42 1.59
CA ALA A 87 -16.30 2.10 1.90
C ALA A 87 -17.25 0.89 1.69
N ASP A 88 -18.54 1.13 1.43
CA ASP A 88 -19.55 0.11 1.15
C ASP A 88 -19.42 -0.52 -0.25
N TYR A 89 -18.87 0.18 -1.26
CA TYR A 89 -18.64 -0.42 -2.59
C TYR A 89 -17.35 -1.25 -2.62
N ASP A 90 -16.37 -0.87 -1.79
CA ASP A 90 -15.02 -1.46 -1.74
C ASP A 90 -14.96 -2.75 -0.91
N ARG A 91 -15.97 -3.02 -0.08
CA ARG A 91 -16.06 -4.23 0.77
C ARG A 91 -16.95 -5.33 0.19
N SER A 92 -17.56 -5.09 -0.96
CA SER A 92 -18.52 -6.01 -1.58
C SER A 92 -17.98 -6.74 -2.82
N VAL A 93 -16.67 -6.67 -3.07
CA VAL A 93 -16.00 -7.40 -4.14
C VAL A 93 -15.12 -8.49 -3.56
#